data_AF-A0A7D8YX34-F1
#
_entry.id   AF-A0A7D8YX34-F1
#
_cell.length_a   1.000
_cell.length_b   1.000
_cell.length_c   1.000
_cell.angle_alpha   90.00
_cell.angle_beta   90.00
_cell.angle_gamma   90.00
#
_symmetry.space_group_name_H-M   'P 1'
#
loop_
_entity.id
_entity.type
_entity.pdbx_description
1 polymer ?
#
loop_
_entity_poly.entity_id
_entity_poly.type
_entity_poly.pdbx_seq_one_letter_code
_entity_poly.pdbx_strand_id
1 'polypeptide(L)'
;MFRKTPEAFSTDPQALALSKDAVAKGFDAGCTDQEKLFLYMPHMHSEDLADQDAVVRLIEAMGNHDGKNSAVEFAKEHRDIVAKFGRFPHRNALLGRTNTPEEDEFLKSHGGFGQ
;
A
#
# COMPACT_ATOMS: atom_id res chain seq x y z
N MET A 1 7.55 15.55 -4.41
CA MET A 1 7.47 16.36 -5.65
C MET A 1 6.02 16.55 -6.12
N PHE A 2 5.14 15.54 -6.04
CA PHE A 2 3.76 15.56 -6.58
C PHE A 2 2.66 15.41 -5.51
N ARG A 3 2.87 15.96 -4.31
CA ARG A 3 1.93 15.77 -3.19
C ARG A 3 0.55 16.34 -3.53
N LYS A 4 -0.54 15.62 -3.21
CA LYS A 4 -1.93 15.98 -3.52
C LYS A 4 -2.22 16.20 -5.00
N THR A 5 -1.49 15.52 -5.89
CA THR A 5 -1.77 15.55 -7.33
C THR A 5 -1.91 14.13 -7.88
N PRO A 6 -2.65 13.92 -8.99
CA PRO A 6 -2.82 12.59 -9.59
C PRO A 6 -1.47 11.95 -10.00
N GLU A 7 -0.49 12.78 -10.35
CA GLU A 7 0.85 12.35 -10.75
C GLU A 7 1.57 11.56 -9.66
N ALA A 8 1.22 11.75 -8.37
CA ALA A 8 1.72 10.95 -7.27
C ALA A 8 1.52 9.44 -7.45
N PHE A 9 0.46 9.05 -8.18
CA PHE A 9 0.06 7.64 -8.37
C PHE A 9 0.40 7.12 -9.77
N SER A 10 0.85 8.00 -10.68
CA SER A 10 1.03 7.69 -12.11
C SER A 10 2.04 6.58 -12.37
N THR A 11 3.03 6.41 -11.50
CA THR A 11 4.08 5.40 -11.62
C THR A 11 3.91 4.21 -10.67
N ASP A 12 2.83 4.16 -9.88
CA ASP A 12 2.53 3.02 -8.99
C ASP A 12 2.53 1.68 -9.75
N PRO A 13 1.93 1.55 -10.97
CA PRO A 13 1.94 0.28 -11.70
C PRO A 13 3.35 -0.19 -12.11
N GLN A 14 4.22 0.75 -12.47
CA GLN A 14 5.60 0.45 -12.87
C GLN A 14 6.43 0.01 -11.65
N ALA A 15 6.29 0.73 -10.53
CA ALA A 15 6.96 0.38 -9.28
C ALA A 15 6.51 -0.99 -8.77
N LEU A 16 5.21 -1.29 -8.85
CA LEU A 16 4.64 -2.58 -8.48
C LEU A 16 5.20 -3.73 -9.33
N ALA A 17 5.27 -3.55 -10.65
CA ALA A 17 5.81 -4.56 -11.55
C ALA A 17 7.29 -4.87 -11.24
N LEU A 18 8.11 -3.84 -11.00
CA LEU A 18 9.51 -4.00 -10.63
C LEU A 18 9.69 -4.67 -9.25
N SER A 19 8.86 -4.27 -8.28
CA SER A 19 8.87 -4.86 -6.94
C SER A 19 8.54 -6.37 -6.99
N LYS A 20 7.47 -6.75 -7.70
CA LYS A 20 7.10 -8.16 -7.91
C LYS A 20 8.22 -8.97 -8.56
N ASP A 21 8.86 -8.42 -9.59
CA ASP A 21 9.95 -9.10 -10.29
C ASP A 21 11.19 -9.27 -9.39
N ALA A 22 11.55 -8.25 -8.60
CA ALA A 22 12.65 -8.30 -7.66
C ALA A 22 12.44 -9.37 -6.58
N VAL A 23 11.23 -9.42 -5.99
CA VAL A 23 10.86 -10.45 -5.00
C VAL A 23 10.85 -11.83 -5.62
N ALA A 24 10.27 -11.99 -6.82
CA ALA A 24 10.24 -13.28 -7.51
C ALA A 24 11.65 -13.81 -7.83
N LYS A 25 12.63 -12.92 -8.04
CA LYS A 25 14.04 -13.25 -8.26
C LYS A 25 14.85 -13.39 -6.97
N GLY A 26 14.26 -13.15 -5.80
CA GLY A 26 14.93 -13.22 -4.50
C GLY A 26 15.96 -12.10 -4.28
N PHE A 27 15.85 -10.97 -4.98
CA PHE A 27 16.78 -9.85 -4.85
C PHE A 27 16.66 -9.13 -3.49
N ASP A 28 15.55 -9.32 -2.80
CA ASP A 28 15.30 -8.85 -1.44
C ASP A 28 16.15 -9.57 -0.39
N ALA A 29 16.69 -10.76 -0.69
CA ALA A 29 17.46 -11.55 0.29
C ALA A 29 18.73 -10.85 0.79
N GLY A 30 19.34 -10.00 -0.04
CA GLY A 30 20.53 -9.21 0.31
C GLY A 30 20.22 -7.85 0.94
N CYS A 31 18.95 -7.46 1.03
CA CYS A 31 18.54 -6.16 1.54
C CYS A 31 18.43 -6.16 3.07
N THR A 32 18.74 -5.01 3.65
CA THR A 32 18.37 -4.66 5.04
C THR A 32 16.86 -4.59 5.18
N ASP A 33 16.36 -4.65 6.42
CA ASP A 33 14.90 -4.56 6.66
C ASP A 33 14.31 -3.26 6.15
N GLN A 34 15.03 -2.13 6.32
CA GLN A 34 14.57 -0.86 5.80
C GLN A 34 14.45 -0.87 4.27
N GLU A 35 15.43 -1.43 3.57
CA GLU A 35 15.39 -1.55 2.10
C GLU A 35 14.26 -2.48 1.64
N LYS A 36 14.00 -3.58 2.34
CA LYS A 36 12.86 -4.47 2.08
C LYS A 36 11.53 -3.74 2.21
N LEU A 37 11.35 -2.91 3.26
CA LEU A 37 10.13 -2.11 3.42
C LEU A 37 9.90 -1.18 2.21
N PHE A 38 10.94 -0.49 1.75
CA PHE A 38 10.83 0.34 0.54
C PHE A 38 10.56 -0.49 -0.71
N LEU A 39 11.21 -1.64 -0.84
CA LEU A 39 11.00 -2.54 -1.96
C LEU A 39 9.56 -3.07 -2.00
N TYR A 40 8.93 -3.35 -0.86
CA TYR A 40 7.58 -3.92 -0.79
C TYR A 40 6.47 -2.85 -0.81
N MET A 41 6.77 -1.60 -0.50
CA MET A 41 5.80 -0.50 -0.47
C MET A 41 4.91 -0.36 -1.73
N PRO A 42 5.40 -0.59 -2.96
CA PRO A 42 4.54 -0.59 -4.15
C PRO A 42 3.38 -1.59 -4.08
N HIS A 43 3.54 -2.74 -3.42
CA HIS A 43 2.44 -3.66 -3.17
C HIS A 43 1.37 -3.05 -2.25
N MET A 44 1.78 -2.32 -1.20
CA MET A 44 0.84 -1.61 -0.31
C MET A 44 0.07 -0.51 -1.03
N HIS A 45 0.63 0.05 -2.11
CA HIS A 45 -0.04 1.07 -2.92
C HIS A 45 -1.02 0.50 -3.95
N SER A 46 -0.95 -0.82 -4.22
CA SER A 46 -1.83 -1.49 -5.16
C SER A 46 -3.28 -1.51 -4.65
N GLU A 47 -4.24 -1.28 -5.54
CA GLU A 47 -5.67 -1.44 -5.24
C GLU A 47 -6.16 -2.88 -5.55
N ASP A 48 -5.24 -3.85 -5.64
CA ASP A 48 -5.52 -5.28 -5.81
C ASP A 48 -5.35 -6.06 -4.50
N LEU A 49 -6.34 -6.90 -4.14
CA LEU A 49 -6.33 -7.63 -2.88
C LEU A 49 -5.21 -8.67 -2.79
N ALA A 50 -4.84 -9.33 -3.89
CA ALA A 50 -3.77 -10.33 -3.87
C ALA A 50 -2.41 -9.68 -3.60
N ASP A 51 -2.20 -8.45 -4.08
CA ASP A 51 -1.01 -7.66 -3.77
C ASP A 51 -0.96 -7.23 -2.31
N GLN A 52 -2.11 -6.83 -1.75
CA GLN A 52 -2.25 -6.49 -0.35
C GLN A 52 -1.98 -7.70 0.56
N ASP A 53 -2.53 -8.86 0.22
CA ASP A 53 -2.25 -10.10 0.95
C ASP A 53 -0.75 -10.50 0.82
N ALA A 54 -0.13 -10.26 -0.33
CA ALA A 54 1.29 -10.54 -0.55
C ALA A 54 2.19 -9.66 0.34
N VAL A 55 1.92 -8.36 0.43
CA VAL A 55 2.78 -7.47 1.22
C VAL A 55 2.66 -7.70 2.72
N VAL A 56 1.47 -8.05 3.21
CA VAL A 56 1.32 -8.47 4.61
C VAL A 56 2.22 -9.68 4.90
N ARG A 57 2.19 -10.71 4.05
CA ARG A 57 3.06 -11.90 4.21
C ARG A 57 4.55 -11.55 4.14
N LEU A 58 4.94 -10.72 3.18
CA LEU A 58 6.34 -10.31 2.99
C LEU A 58 6.88 -9.56 4.22
N ILE A 59 6.10 -8.62 4.75
CA ILE A 59 6.50 -7.84 5.92
C ILE A 59 6.50 -8.73 7.17
N GLU A 60 5.48 -9.57 7.39
CA GLU A 60 5.46 -10.52 8.52
C GLU A 60 6.69 -11.45 8.52
N ALA A 61 7.16 -11.88 7.35
CA ALA A 61 8.34 -12.73 7.21
C ALA A 61 9.69 -12.06 7.55
N MET A 62 9.75 -10.72 7.61
CA MET A 62 10.99 -10.00 7.96
C MET A 62 11.36 -10.13 9.45
N GLY A 63 10.43 -10.52 10.31
CA GLY A 63 10.75 -10.94 11.68
C GLY A 63 11.37 -9.87 12.57
N ASN A 64 10.73 -8.70 12.70
CA ASN A 64 10.93 -7.76 13.83
C ASN A 64 9.91 -6.61 13.80
N HIS A 65 8.66 -6.90 14.18
CA HIS A 65 7.56 -5.91 14.14
C HIS A 65 6.84 -5.77 15.47
N ASP A 66 7.60 -5.71 16.56
CA ASP A 66 7.01 -5.54 17.89
C ASP A 66 6.65 -4.07 18.13
N GLY A 67 5.35 -3.81 18.37
CA GLY A 67 4.83 -2.52 18.81
C GLY A 67 3.65 -1.99 17.99
N LYS A 68 2.88 -1.07 18.60
CA LYS A 68 1.86 -0.28 17.88
C LYS A 68 2.56 0.59 16.83
N ASN A 69 1.93 0.76 15.67
CA ASN A 69 2.49 1.46 14.49
C ASN A 69 3.68 0.73 13.84
N SER A 70 3.72 -0.60 13.91
CA SER A 70 4.69 -1.41 13.16
C SER A 70 4.33 -1.46 11.67
N ALA A 71 5.29 -1.83 10.83
CA ALA A 71 5.06 -1.97 9.40
C ALA A 71 3.97 -3.02 9.06
N VAL A 72 3.83 -4.06 9.90
CA VAL A 72 2.78 -5.08 9.75
C VAL A 72 1.40 -4.47 9.97
N GLU A 73 1.21 -3.67 11.02
CA GLU A 73 -0.08 -3.03 11.30
C GLU A 73 -0.46 -2.07 10.18
N PHE A 74 0.49 -1.29 9.66
CA PHE A 74 0.25 -0.44 8.49
C PHE A 74 -0.12 -1.24 7.25
N ALA A 75 0.55 -2.36 6.98
CA ALA A 75 0.22 -3.22 5.85
C ALA A 75 -1.19 -3.82 5.98
N LYS A 76 -1.58 -4.25 7.19
CA LYS A 76 -2.93 -4.74 7.48
C LYS A 76 -3.99 -3.67 7.30
N GLU A 77 -3.72 -2.45 7.74
CA GLU A 77 -4.63 -1.31 7.54
C GLU A 77 -4.88 -1.04 6.05
N HIS A 78 -3.82 -1.01 5.23
CA HIS A 78 -3.96 -0.84 3.77
C HIS A 78 -4.79 -1.98 3.15
N ARG A 79 -4.47 -3.21 3.54
CA ARG A 79 -5.13 -4.42 3.08
C ARG A 79 -6.61 -4.44 3.42
N ASP A 80 -6.98 -4.04 4.63
CA ASP A 80 -8.38 -4.03 5.08
C ASP A 80 -9.22 -2.97 4.36
N ILE A 81 -8.63 -1.82 4.02
CA ILE A 81 -9.30 -0.79 3.20
C ILE A 81 -9.58 -1.34 1.80
N VAL A 82 -8.58 -1.94 1.15
CA VAL A 82 -8.74 -2.53 -0.18
C VAL A 82 -9.68 -3.74 -0.15
N ALA A 83 -9.64 -4.57 0.90
CA ALA A 83 -10.57 -5.68 1.07
C ALA A 83 -12.03 -5.20 1.21
N LYS A 84 -12.23 -4.05 1.87
CA LYS A 84 -13.57 -3.47 2.09
C LYS A 84 -14.12 -2.73 0.88
N PHE A 85 -13.29 -1.93 0.20
CA PHE A 85 -13.75 -1.01 -0.86
C PHE A 85 -13.27 -1.38 -2.27
N GLY A 86 -12.34 -2.34 -2.40
CA GLY A 86 -11.67 -2.67 -3.65
C GLY A 86 -10.70 -1.61 -4.15
N ARG A 87 -10.47 -0.54 -3.38
CA ARG A 87 -9.65 0.62 -3.72
C ARG A 87 -9.36 1.47 -2.48
N PHE A 88 -8.61 2.56 -2.64
CA PHE A 88 -8.38 3.57 -1.60
C PHE A 88 -9.32 4.77 -1.79
N PRO A 89 -10.35 4.96 -0.93
CA PRO A 89 -11.31 6.04 -1.10
C PRO A 89 -10.69 7.45 -1.05
N HIS A 90 -9.62 7.63 -0.27
CA HIS A 90 -8.93 8.93 -0.16
C HIS A 90 -8.25 9.37 -1.48
N ARG A 91 -8.07 8.45 -2.44
CA ARG A 91 -7.56 8.77 -3.78
C ARG A 91 -8.68 9.19 -4.75
N ASN A 92 -9.95 8.97 -4.41
CA ASN A 92 -11.06 9.13 -5.36
C ASN A 92 -11.15 10.54 -5.94
N ALA A 93 -11.11 11.57 -5.11
CA ALA A 93 -11.17 12.96 -5.58
C ALA A 93 -10.00 13.32 -6.52
N LEU A 94 -8.78 12.87 -6.20
CA LEU A 94 -7.59 13.12 -7.02
C LEU A 94 -7.66 12.35 -8.35
N LEU A 95 -8.22 11.13 -8.34
CA LEU A 95 -8.34 10.29 -9.52
C LEU A 95 -9.66 10.51 -10.31
N GLY A 96 -10.46 11.53 -9.94
CA GLY A 96 -11.73 11.84 -10.61
C GLY A 96 -12.82 10.77 -10.43
N ARG A 97 -12.75 9.97 -9.36
CA ARG A 97 -13.72 8.92 -9.02
C ARG A 97 -14.78 9.46 -8.06
N THR A 98 -16.01 8.98 -8.18
CA THR A 98 -17.10 9.27 -7.23
C THR A 98 -17.04 8.30 -6.05
N ASN A 99 -17.27 8.82 -4.84
CA ASN A 99 -17.38 8.03 -3.62
C ASN A 99 -18.74 7.31 -3.54
N THR A 100 -18.77 6.15 -2.91
CA THR A 100 -20.00 5.55 -2.39
C THR A 100 -20.38 6.17 -1.03
N PRO A 101 -21.63 6.01 -0.56
CA PRO A 101 -22.02 6.45 0.78
C PRO A 101 -21.16 5.83 1.90
N GLU A 102 -20.76 4.55 1.77
CA GLU A 102 -19.87 3.92 2.76
C GLU A 102 -18.46 4.49 2.73
N GLU A 103 -17.95 4.85 1.55
CA GLU A 103 -16.66 5.51 1.37
C GLU A 103 -16.69 6.93 1.97
N ASP A 104 -17.76 7.69 1.78
CA ASP A 104 -17.93 9.02 2.38
C ASP A 104 -17.95 8.96 3.91
N GLU A 105 -18.65 7.97 4.50
CA GLU A 105 -18.66 7.78 5.95
C GLU A 105 -17.27 7.42 6.48
N PHE A 106 -16.55 6.54 5.78
CA PHE A 106 -15.19 6.15 6.13
C PHE A 106 -14.21 7.33 6.08
N LEU A 107 -14.32 8.20 5.08
CA LEU A 107 -13.45 9.37 4.94
C LEU A 107 -13.62 10.42 6.06
N LYS A 108 -14.72 10.38 6.83
CA LYS A 108 -14.91 11.25 8.01
C LYS A 108 -13.94 10.93 9.14
N SER A 109 -13.53 9.66 9.27
CA SER A 109 -12.63 9.20 10.34
C SER A 109 -11.23 8.84 9.85
N HIS A 110 -11.02 8.68 8.54
CA HIS A 110 -9.72 8.32 7.97
C HIS A 110 -9.29 9.24 6.83
N GLY A 111 -8.28 10.08 7.09
CA GLY A 111 -7.75 11.08 6.14
C GLY A 111 -6.71 10.58 5.13
N GLY A 112 -6.49 9.27 5.03
CA GLY A 112 -5.47 8.66 4.16
C GLY A 112 -4.04 8.74 4.71
N PHE A 113 -3.07 8.31 3.89
CA PHE A 113 -1.67 8.08 4.30
C PHE A 113 -0.73 9.25 3.97
N GLY A 114 -1.22 10.49 4.12
CA GLY A 114 -0.41 11.71 3.96
C GLY A 114 -0.15 12.17 2.51
N GLN A 115 -0.76 11.49 1.53
CA GLN A 115 -0.71 11.78 0.09
C GLN A 115 -1.54 13.00 -0.30
#